data_AF-A0AB34S931-F1
#
_entry.id   AF-A0AB34S931-F1
#
_cell.length_a   1.000
_cell.length_b   1.000
_cell.length_c   1.000
_cell.angle_alpha   90.00
_cell.angle_beta   90.00
_cell.angle_gamma   90.00
#
_symmetry.space_group_name_H-M   'P 1'
#
loop_
_entity.id
_entity.type
_entity.pdbx_description
1 polymer ?
#
loop_
_entity_poly.entity_id
_entity_poly.type
_entity_poly.pdbx_seq_one_letter_code
_entity_poly.pdbx_strand_id
1 'polypeptide(L)'
;MKNLNQMSQCQTLWARNKYLVLSHSSKIYLEIRQYLKSESVEVAYVQALIDQAVALPENRGQVCNAFQHIWGYFKKKASPAEKDNFMLLLLRYQSGQAEQKDLVTAVKDLLLKYPNPYLQKSTLLFQNEE
;
A
#
# COMPACT_ATOMS: atom_id res chain seq x y z
N MET A 1 27.90 7.28 11.28
CA MET A 1 27.01 8.18 10.50
C MET A 1 26.37 7.52 9.28
N LYS A 2 27.11 6.74 8.44
CA LYS A 2 26.52 6.05 7.26
C LYS A 2 25.30 5.16 7.57
N ASN A 3 25.33 4.41 8.68
CA ASN A 3 24.28 3.44 9.02
C ASN A 3 22.93 4.09 9.43
N LEU A 4 22.96 5.20 10.18
CA LEU A 4 21.75 5.96 10.57
C LEU A 4 21.02 6.55 9.35
N ASN A 5 21.77 6.95 8.33
CA ASN A 5 21.19 7.45 7.09
C ASN A 5 20.47 6.34 6.31
N GLN A 6 21.08 5.15 6.21
CA GLN A 6 20.49 4.00 5.54
C GLN A 6 19.16 3.56 6.17
N MET A 7 19.10 3.42 7.50
CA MET A 7 17.87 3.01 8.19
C MET A 7 16.71 3.98 7.92
N SER A 8 16.96 5.30 8.04
CA SER A 8 15.94 6.32 7.76
C SER A 8 15.45 6.28 6.31
N GLN A 9 16.38 6.13 5.36
CA GLN A 9 16.05 6.00 3.94
C GLN A 9 15.24 4.73 3.64
N CYS A 10 15.62 3.59 4.23
CA CYS A 10 14.87 2.34 4.12
C CYS A 10 13.45 2.46 4.67
N GLN A 11 13.28 3.08 5.84
CA GLN A 11 11.97 3.30 6.44
C GLN A 11 11.09 4.24 5.60
N THR A 12 11.68 5.28 5.01
CA THR A 12 10.98 6.21 4.10
C THR A 12 10.54 5.49 2.83
N LEU A 13 11.45 4.75 2.20
CA LEU A 13 11.17 3.95 1.00
C LEU A 13 10.07 2.91 1.28
N TRP A 14 10.17 2.23 2.41
CA TRP A 14 9.18 1.25 2.84
C TRP A 14 7.82 1.90 3.11
N ALA A 15 7.77 3.02 3.85
CA ALA A 15 6.52 3.70 4.15
C ALA A 15 5.76 4.12 2.88
N ARG A 16 6.48 4.57 1.83
CA ARG A 16 5.92 4.94 0.52
C ARG A 16 5.32 3.72 -0.19
N ASN A 17 6.01 2.57 -0.15
CA ASN A 17 5.73 1.41 -1.01
C ASN A 17 5.03 0.24 -0.33
N LYS A 18 4.85 0.23 1.00
CA LYS A 18 4.36 -0.98 1.70
C LYS A 18 3.01 -1.50 1.18
N TYR A 19 2.09 -0.63 0.77
CA TYR A 19 0.80 -1.05 0.22
C TYR A 19 0.91 -1.52 -1.23
N LEU A 20 1.82 -0.95 -2.02
CA LEU A 20 2.15 -1.47 -3.34
C LEU A 20 2.68 -2.90 -3.19
N VAL A 21 3.69 -3.11 -2.33
CA VAL A 21 4.24 -4.45 -2.07
C VAL A 21 3.16 -5.40 -1.56
N LEU A 22 2.32 -4.97 -0.61
CA LEU A 22 1.24 -5.81 -0.08
C LEU A 22 0.23 -6.21 -1.15
N SER A 23 -0.05 -5.31 -2.11
CA SER A 23 -0.98 -5.57 -3.21
C SER A 23 -0.47 -6.62 -4.19
N HIS A 24 0.84 -6.86 -4.25
CA HIS A 24 1.45 -7.92 -5.05
C HIS A 24 1.79 -9.18 -4.24
N SER A 25 2.31 -9.04 -3.02
CA SER A 25 2.82 -10.16 -2.23
C SER A 25 2.87 -9.86 -0.73
N SER A 26 1.96 -10.47 0.03
CA SER A 26 2.04 -10.52 1.50
C SER A 26 3.34 -11.17 2.01
N LYS A 27 3.93 -12.11 1.26
CA LYS A 27 5.20 -12.75 1.63
C LYS A 27 6.35 -11.74 1.62
N ILE A 28 6.52 -11.00 0.52
CA ILE A 28 7.59 -10.00 0.40
C ILE A 28 7.33 -8.83 1.36
N TYR A 29 6.07 -8.47 1.58
CA TYR A 29 5.71 -7.47 2.59
C TYR A 29 6.24 -7.83 3.98
N LEU A 30 6.07 -9.10 4.39
CA LEU A 30 6.57 -9.59 5.67
C LEU A 30 8.09 -9.69 5.70
N GLU A 31 8.71 -10.05 4.58
CA GLU A 31 10.16 -10.11 4.43
C GLU A 31 10.81 -8.73 4.64
N ILE A 32 10.33 -7.68 3.95
CA ILE A 32 10.81 -6.31 4.15
C ILE A 32 10.58 -5.88 5.60
N ARG A 33 9.38 -6.14 6.15
CA ARG A 33 9.07 -5.79 7.55
C ARG A 33 10.01 -6.46 8.55
N GLN A 34 10.44 -7.69 8.28
CA GLN A 34 11.39 -8.41 9.13
C GLN A 34 12.81 -7.88 8.94
N TYR A 35 13.23 -7.62 7.69
CA TYR A 35 14.54 -7.06 7.38
C TYR A 35 14.78 -5.70 8.06
N LEU A 36 13.77 -4.84 8.10
CA LEU A 36 13.86 -3.51 8.74
C LEU A 36 14.01 -3.55 10.27
N LYS A 37 13.96 -4.72 10.90
CA LYS A 37 14.25 -4.89 12.34
C LYS A 37 15.73 -5.18 12.61
N SER A 38 16.53 -5.44 11.58
CA SER A 38 17.95 -5.73 11.70
C SER A 38 18.75 -4.48 12.10
N GLU A 39 19.90 -4.68 12.75
CA GLU A 39 20.80 -3.59 13.17
C GLU A 39 21.44 -2.84 11.99
N SER A 40 21.57 -3.52 10.84
CA SER A 40 22.12 -2.96 9.62
C SER A 40 21.20 -3.30 8.44
N VAL A 41 20.86 -2.28 7.65
CA VAL A 41 19.98 -2.39 6.49
C VAL A 41 20.54 -1.57 5.33
N GLU A 42 20.19 -1.97 4.11
CA GLU A 42 20.61 -1.31 2.89
C GLU A 42 19.41 -0.93 2.02
N VAL A 43 19.39 0.31 1.55
CA VAL A 43 18.32 0.83 0.70
C VAL A 43 18.19 0.02 -0.58
N ALA A 44 19.32 -0.39 -1.17
CA ALA A 44 19.35 -1.20 -2.39
C ALA A 44 18.64 -2.55 -2.21
N TYR A 45 18.76 -3.18 -1.03
CA TYR A 45 18.08 -4.45 -0.76
C TYR A 45 16.57 -4.27 -0.62
N VAL A 46 16.12 -3.21 0.08
CA VAL A 46 14.69 -2.88 0.17
C VAL A 46 14.11 -2.59 -1.21
N GLN A 47 14.84 -1.85 -2.05
CA GLN A 47 14.43 -1.57 -3.43
C GLN A 47 14.32 -2.85 -4.25
N ALA A 48 15.30 -3.76 -4.18
CA ALA A 48 15.27 -5.03 -4.89
C ALA A 48 14.05 -5.89 -4.51
N LEU A 49 13.66 -5.92 -3.23
CA LEU A 49 12.45 -6.62 -2.78
C LEU A 49 11.16 -5.94 -3.29
N ILE A 50 11.12 -4.61 -3.35
CA ILE A 50 9.99 -3.88 -3.94
C ILE A 50 9.86 -4.23 -5.43
N ASP A 51 10.97 -4.19 -6.18
CA ASP A 51 11.00 -4.50 -7.61
C ASP A 51 10.57 -5.95 -7.85
N GLN A 52 11.04 -6.88 -7.02
CA GLN A 52 10.61 -8.29 -7.06
C GLN A 52 9.11 -8.43 -6.85
N ALA A 53 8.51 -7.68 -5.91
CA ALA A 53 7.07 -7.72 -5.69
C ALA A 53 6.30 -7.19 -6.90
N VAL A 54 6.71 -6.05 -7.46
CA VAL A 54 6.04 -5.43 -8.62
C VAL A 54 6.15 -6.30 -9.88
N ALA A 55 7.20 -7.10 -10.03
CA ALA A 55 7.36 -8.03 -11.14
C ALA A 55 6.41 -9.24 -11.09
N LEU A 56 5.74 -9.49 -9.96
CA LEU A 56 4.78 -10.59 -9.83
C LEU A 56 3.47 -10.25 -10.57
N PRO A 57 2.82 -11.26 -11.19
CA PRO A 57 1.52 -11.06 -11.81
C PRO A 57 0.49 -10.59 -10.78
N GLU A 58 -0.49 -9.81 -11.23
CA GLU A 58 -1.57 -9.33 -10.37
C GLU A 58 -2.26 -10.51 -9.68
N ASN A 59 -2.44 -10.38 -8.37
CA ASN A 59 -3.28 -11.28 -7.59
C ASN A 59 -4.41 -10.47 -6.96
N ARG A 60 -5.63 -10.63 -7.46
CA ARG A 60 -6.80 -9.88 -6.99
C ARG A 60 -7.02 -10.02 -5.47
N GLY A 61 -6.72 -11.18 -4.89
CA GLY A 61 -6.79 -11.40 -3.45
C GLY A 61 -5.79 -10.54 -2.67
N GLN A 62 -4.55 -10.43 -3.14
CA GLN A 62 -3.53 -9.56 -2.54
C GLN A 62 -3.89 -8.07 -2.66
N VAL A 63 -4.42 -7.66 -3.82
CA VAL A 63 -4.91 -6.29 -4.02
C VAL A 63 -6.07 -5.99 -3.06
N CYS A 64 -7.09 -6.85 -2.98
CA CYS A 64 -8.18 -6.70 -2.02
C CYS A 64 -7.66 -6.59 -0.58
N ASN A 65 -6.71 -7.43 -0.19
CA ASN A 65 -6.09 -7.38 1.13
C ASN A 65 -5.42 -6.02 1.39
N ALA A 66 -4.63 -5.50 0.44
CA ALA A 66 -3.99 -4.19 0.57
C ALA A 66 -5.00 -3.05 0.75
N PHE A 67 -6.09 -3.05 -0.02
CA PHE A 67 -7.14 -2.04 0.09
C PHE A 67 -7.98 -2.19 1.37
N GLN A 68 -8.17 -3.40 1.89
CA GLN A 68 -8.77 -3.60 3.23
C GLN A 68 -7.89 -3.04 4.34
N HIS A 69 -6.56 -3.15 4.23
CA HIS A 69 -5.64 -2.49 5.15
C HIS A 69 -5.72 -0.96 5.05
N ILE A 70 -5.83 -0.41 3.84
CA ILE A 70 -6.04 1.04 3.62
C ILE A 70 -7.38 1.50 4.20
N TRP A 71 -8.45 0.73 4.03
CA TRP A 71 -9.75 1.00 4.65
C TRP A 71 -9.66 1.19 6.18
N GLY A 72 -8.72 0.50 6.82
CA GLY A 72 -8.44 0.62 8.25
C GLY A 72 -8.17 2.05 8.73
N TYR A 73 -7.69 2.96 7.87
CA TYR A 73 -7.47 4.37 8.19
C TYR A 73 -8.76 5.19 8.26
N PHE A 74 -9.78 4.78 7.51
CA PHE A 74 -11.06 5.49 7.40
C PHE A 74 -12.14 4.93 8.32
N LYS A 75 -12.02 3.66 8.74
CA LYS A 75 -13.08 2.91 9.45
C LYS A 75 -13.71 3.59 10.67
N LYS A 76 -13.01 4.50 11.35
CA LYS A 76 -13.50 5.23 12.54
C LYS A 76 -14.20 6.55 12.20
N LYS A 77 -14.06 7.05 10.97
CA LYS A 77 -14.54 8.37 10.53
C LYS A 77 -15.57 8.27 9.38
N ALA A 78 -15.43 7.26 8.54
CA ALA A 78 -16.33 7.01 7.43
C ALA A 78 -17.72 6.58 7.93
N SER A 79 -18.73 7.04 7.23
CA SER A 79 -20.13 6.66 7.44
C SER A 79 -20.38 5.18 7.07
N PRO A 80 -21.48 4.59 7.57
CA PRO A 80 -21.89 3.24 7.16
C PRO A 80 -22.05 3.10 5.63
N ALA A 81 -22.64 4.10 4.98
CA ALA A 81 -22.82 4.08 3.52
C ALA A 81 -21.48 4.08 2.75
N GLU A 82 -20.49 4.86 3.18
CA GLU A 82 -19.15 4.84 2.57
C GLU A 82 -18.45 3.49 2.76
N LYS A 83 -18.62 2.87 3.93
CA LYS A 83 -18.13 1.51 4.19
C LYS A 83 -18.77 0.51 3.23
N ASP A 84 -20.09 0.52 3.12
CA ASP A 84 -20.82 -0.44 2.29
C ASP A 84 -20.47 -0.27 0.80
N ASN A 85 -20.36 0.96 0.32
CA ASN A 85 -19.92 1.26 -1.04
C ASN A 85 -18.48 0.77 -1.30
N PHE A 86 -17.55 1.00 -0.36
CA PHE A 86 -16.16 0.56 -0.51
C PHE A 86 -16.05 -0.98 -0.50
N MET A 87 -16.79 -1.66 0.37
CA MET A 87 -16.81 -3.13 0.42
C MET A 87 -17.46 -3.73 -0.83
N LEU A 88 -18.52 -3.12 -1.37
CA LEU A 88 -19.12 -3.52 -2.64
C LEU A 88 -18.13 -3.37 -3.80
N LEU A 89 -17.37 -2.27 -3.83
CA LEU A 89 -16.34 -2.07 -4.85
C LEU A 89 -15.22 -3.13 -4.76
N LEU A 90 -14.80 -3.49 -3.55
CA LEU A 90 -13.85 -4.60 -3.36
C LEU A 90 -14.39 -5.94 -3.89
N LEU A 91 -15.67 -6.25 -3.65
CA LEU A 91 -16.30 -7.47 -4.17
C LEU A 91 -16.34 -7.46 -5.70
N ARG A 92 -16.70 -6.33 -6.31
CA ARG A 92 -16.69 -6.16 -7.77
C ARG A 92 -15.29 -6.29 -8.35
N TYR A 93 -14.28 -5.72 -7.70
CA TYR A 93 -12.90 -5.92 -8.12
C TYR A 93 -12.50 -7.39 -7.99
N GLN A 94 -12.84 -8.07 -6.90
CA GLN A 94 -12.50 -9.49 -6.73
C GLN A 94 -13.14 -10.39 -7.81
N SER A 95 -14.36 -10.07 -8.27
CA SER A 95 -15.08 -10.79 -9.33
C SER A 95 -14.70 -10.38 -10.76
N GLY A 96 -13.78 -9.42 -10.94
CA GLY A 96 -13.39 -8.93 -12.27
C GLY A 96 -14.32 -7.90 -12.89
N GLN A 97 -15.28 -7.37 -12.12
CA GLN A 97 -16.26 -6.36 -12.54
C GLN A 97 -15.79 -4.91 -12.28
N ALA A 98 -14.62 -4.73 -11.69
CA ALA A 98 -13.95 -3.44 -11.51
C ALA A 98 -12.44 -3.58 -11.68
N GLU A 99 -11.78 -2.45 -11.95
CA GLU A 99 -10.34 -2.35 -12.13
C GLU A 99 -9.67 -1.76 -10.88
N GLN A 100 -8.36 -1.97 -10.74
CA GLN A 100 -7.62 -1.44 -9.59
C GLN A 100 -7.68 0.09 -9.52
N LYS A 101 -7.75 0.77 -10.67
CA LYS A 101 -7.90 2.23 -10.75
C LYS A 101 -9.17 2.72 -10.04
N ASP A 102 -10.24 1.94 -10.06
CA ASP A 102 -11.51 2.30 -9.41
C ASP A 102 -11.34 2.29 -7.88
N LEU A 103 -10.60 1.31 -7.35
CA LEU A 103 -10.23 1.26 -5.94
C LEU A 103 -9.34 2.44 -5.54
N VAL A 104 -8.37 2.81 -6.38
CA VAL A 104 -7.51 3.98 -6.15
C VAL A 104 -8.34 5.26 -6.10
N THR A 105 -9.23 5.47 -7.07
CA THR A 105 -10.14 6.63 -7.10
C THR A 105 -11.00 6.70 -5.84
N ALA A 106 -11.62 5.59 -5.43
CA ALA A 106 -12.43 5.56 -4.21
C ALA A 106 -11.62 5.92 -2.95
N VAL A 107 -10.35 5.50 -2.86
CA VAL A 107 -9.47 5.93 -1.76
C VAL A 107 -9.12 7.41 -1.86
N LYS A 108 -8.84 7.94 -3.05
CA LYS A 108 -8.56 9.38 -3.24
C LYS A 108 -9.76 10.24 -2.82
N ASP A 109 -10.98 9.84 -3.18
CA ASP A 109 -12.20 10.54 -2.75
C ASP A 109 -12.35 10.54 -1.22
N LEU A 110 -12.08 9.41 -0.57
CA LEU A 110 -12.05 9.33 0.90
C LEU A 110 -10.95 10.23 1.49
N LEU A 111 -9.80 10.38 0.83
CA LEU A 111 -8.73 11.28 1.30
C LEU A 111 -9.09 12.76 1.17
N LEU A 112 -9.95 13.15 0.22
CA LEU A 112 -10.47 14.52 0.15
C LEU A 112 -11.31 14.87 1.38
N LYS A 113 -12.15 13.92 1.84
CA LYS A 113 -13.01 14.11 3.01
C LYS A 113 -12.31 13.84 4.34
N TYR A 114 -11.38 12.89 4.35
CA TYR A 114 -10.64 12.44 5.52
C TYR A 114 -9.13 12.46 5.24
N PRO A 115 -8.50 13.65 5.18
CA PRO A 115 -7.09 13.77 4.85
C PRO A 115 -6.19 12.90 5.73
N ASN A 116 -5.21 12.26 5.08
CA ASN A 116 -4.23 11.43 5.74
C ASN A 116 -2.85 11.61 5.08
N PRO A 117 -1.93 12.38 5.69
CA PRO A 117 -0.61 12.67 5.12
C PRO A 117 0.25 11.43 4.86
N TYR A 118 -0.02 10.33 5.58
CA TYR A 118 0.70 9.08 5.39
C TYR A 118 0.26 8.37 4.10
N LEU A 119 -1.05 8.24 3.88
CA LEU A 119 -1.60 7.62 2.67
C LEU A 119 -1.38 8.47 1.42
N GLN A 120 -1.36 9.80 1.57
CA GLN A 120 -1.06 10.74 0.46
C GLN A 120 0.36 10.58 -0.10
N LYS A 121 1.26 9.93 0.63
CA LYS A 121 2.60 9.59 0.16
C LYS A 121 2.70 8.17 -0.42
N SER A 122 1.59 7.44 -0.53
CA SER A 122 1.63 6.04 -0.98
C SER A 122 1.81 5.92 -2.49
N THR A 123 2.81 5.14 -2.92
CA THR A 123 3.05 4.84 -4.34
C THR A 123 1.87 4.14 -4.99
N LEU A 124 1.16 3.25 -4.28
CA LEU A 124 -0.02 2.55 -4.82
C LEU A 124 -1.15 3.52 -5.20
N LEU A 125 -1.27 4.64 -4.48
CA LEU A 125 -2.36 5.59 -4.65
C LEU A 125 -2.01 6.73 -5.60
N PHE A 126 -0.74 7.15 -5.63
CA PHE A 126 -0.27 8.36 -6.33
C PHE A 126 0.94 8.09 -7.22
N GLN A 127 0.96 6.94 -7.90
CA GLN A 127 2.03 6.59 -8.85
C GLN A 127 2.22 7.74 -9.87
N ASN A 128 3.41 8.35 -9.87
CA ASN A 128 3.86 9.42 -10.78
C ASN A 128 3.21 10.81 -10.61
N GLU A 129 2.68 11.16 -9.44
CA GLU A 129 2.39 12.56 -9.10
C GLU A 129 3.59 13.17 -8.33
N GLU A 130 4.67 13.46 -9.06
CA GLU A 130 5.74 14.40 -8.65
C GLU A 130 5.80 15.56 -9.64
#